data_AF-A0A3S3STH9-F1
#
_entry.id   AF-A0A3S3STH9-F1
#
_cell.length_a   1.000
_cell.length_b   1.000
_cell.length_c   1.000
_cell.angle_alpha   90.00
_cell.angle_beta   90.00
_cell.angle_gamma   90.00
#
_symmetry.space_group_name_H-M   'P 1'
#
loop_
_entity.id
_entity.type
_entity.pdbx_description
1 polymer ?
#
loop_
_entity_poly.entity_id
_entity_poly.type
_entity_poly.pdbx_seq_one_letter_code
_entity_poly.pdbx_strand_id
1 'polypeptide(L)' 'MAELTPEANRAARAILKWSVRELAEKAGIAFSTVHRFETSGTATGATKEKIKAAYAAHNVEITNGDYTGARLKLAKD' A
#
# COMPACT_ATOMS: atom_id res chain seq x y z
N MET A 1 -8.77 5.89 -11.46
CA MET A 1 -8.45 5.14 -10.22
C MET A 1 -6.99 5.43 -9.87
N ALA A 2 -6.71 5.95 -8.67
CA ALA A 2 -5.37 6.31 -8.22
C ALA A 2 -4.38 5.15 -8.38
N GLU A 3 -3.29 5.33 -9.13
CA GLU A 3 -2.26 4.29 -9.27
C GLU A 3 -1.49 4.09 -7.96
N LEU A 4 -1.21 2.85 -7.57
CA LEU A 4 -0.32 2.58 -6.43
C LEU A 4 1.13 2.74 -6.93
N THR A 5 1.83 3.72 -6.37
CA THR A 5 3.28 3.92 -6.58
C THR A 5 4.08 3.28 -5.43
N PRO A 6 5.37 3.00 -5.63
CA PRO A 6 6.27 2.57 -4.57
C PRO A 6 6.32 3.55 -3.39
N GLU A 7 6.34 4.85 -3.68
CA GLU A 7 6.41 5.92 -2.69
C GLU A 7 5.16 5.92 -1.82
N ALA A 8 3.98 5.83 -2.44
CA ALA A 8 2.71 5.75 -1.71
C ALA A 8 2.62 4.47 -0.86
N ASN A 9 3.16 3.35 -1.35
CA ASN A 9 3.23 2.11 -0.58
C ASN A 9 4.11 2.24 0.66
N ARG A 10 5.32 2.80 0.51
CA ARG A 10 6.23 3.07 1.64
C ARG A 10 5.59 4.02 2.64
N ALA A 11 4.91 5.06 2.18
CA ALA A 11 4.20 6.01 3.03
C ALA A 11 3.05 5.34 3.81
N ALA A 12 2.19 4.58 3.13
CA ALA A 12 1.08 3.85 3.76
C ALA A 12 1.59 2.86 4.81
N ARG A 13 2.67 2.16 4.49
CA ARG A 13 3.34 1.23 5.39
C ARG A 13 3.93 1.94 6.62
N ALA A 14 4.55 3.10 6.43
CA ALA A 14 5.09 3.90 7.53
C ALA A 14 3.98 4.44 8.47
N ILE A 15 2.85 4.88 7.91
CA ILE A 15 1.67 5.31 8.68
C ILE A 15 1.19 4.20 9.62
N LEU A 16 1.11 2.96 9.13
CA LEU A 16 0.68 1.79 9.91
C LEU A 16 1.81 1.16 10.73
N LYS A 17 3.05 1.68 10.63
CA LYS A 17 4.27 1.11 11.22
C LYS A 17 4.50 -0.35 10.83
N TRP A 18 4.08 -0.75 9.63
CA TRP A 18 4.25 -2.10 9.13
C TRP A 18 5.63 -2.32 8.51
N SER A 19 6.14 -3.54 8.65
CA SER A 19 7.22 -4.07 7.84
C SER A 19 6.69 -4.58 6.49
N VAL A 20 7.60 -4.80 5.54
CA VAL A 20 7.28 -5.39 4.23
C VAL A 20 6.66 -6.79 4.39
N ARG A 21 7.05 -7.53 5.44
CA ARG A 21 6.48 -8.85 5.76
C ARG A 21 5.05 -8.75 6.29
N GLU A 22 4.79 -7.81 7.19
CA GLU A 22 3.43 -7.58 7.70
C GLU A 22 2.49 -7.13 6.59
N LEU A 23 2.94 -6.25 5.69
CA LEU A 23 2.17 -5.88 4.52
C LEU A 23 1.87 -7.09 3.63
N ALA A 24 2.86 -7.95 3.38
CA ALA A 24 2.70 -9.16 2.59
C ALA A 24 1.66 -10.11 3.20
N GLU A 25 1.71 -10.29 4.53
CA GLU A 25 0.76 -11.11 5.28
C GLU A 25 -0.66 -10.52 5.23
N LYS A 26 -0.82 -9.22 5.51
CA LYS A 26 -2.13 -8.54 5.51
C LYS A 26 -2.75 -8.46 4.12
N ALA A 27 -1.93 -8.31 3.07
CA ALA A 27 -2.39 -8.28 1.68
C ALA A 27 -2.52 -9.69 1.05
N GLY A 28 -2.10 -10.76 1.74
CA GLY A 28 -2.16 -12.12 1.22
C GLY A 28 -1.34 -12.30 -0.07
N ILE A 29 -0.14 -11.73 -0.09
CA ILE A 29 0.82 -11.79 -1.19
C ILE A 29 2.21 -12.22 -0.70
N ALA A 30 3.07 -12.70 -1.60
CA ALA A 30 4.43 -13.06 -1.25
C ALA A 30 5.27 -11.82 -0.90
N PHE A 31 6.14 -11.94 0.11
CA PHE A 31 7.11 -10.91 0.48
C PHE A 31 7.95 -10.43 -0.72
N SER A 32 8.40 -11.37 -1.56
CA SER A 32 9.17 -11.07 -2.76
C SER A 32 8.42 -10.16 -3.74
N THR A 33 7.10 -10.27 -3.81
CA THR A 33 6.24 -9.41 -4.62
C THR A 33 6.19 -7.99 -4.06
N VAL A 34 6.04 -7.84 -2.75
CA VAL A 34 6.05 -6.51 -2.09
C VAL A 34 7.41 -5.85 -2.25
N HIS A 35 8.49 -6.59 -1.97
CA HIS A 35 9.84 -6.08 -2.12
C HIS A 35 10.15 -5.70 -3.57
N ARG A 36 9.78 -6.54 -4.54
CA ARG A 36 9.93 -6.23 -5.96
C ARG A 36 9.14 -4.98 -6.33
N PHE A 37 7.94 -4.82 -5.81
CA PHE A 37 7.14 -3.63 -6.08
C PHE A 37 7.78 -2.35 -5.52
N GLU A 38 8.26 -2.38 -4.28
CA GLU A 38 8.93 -1.22 -3.65
C GLU A 38 10.24 -0.82 -4.35
N THR A 39 10.94 -1.78 -4.97
CA THR A 39 12.24 -1.56 -5.63
C THR A 39 12.12 -1.27 -7.13
N SER A 40 11.23 -1.98 -7.84
CA SER A 40 11.13 -1.90 -9.31
C SER A 40 9.97 -1.06 -9.84
N GLY A 41 9.05 -0.63 -8.98
CA GLY A 41 7.85 0.12 -9.41
C GLY A 41 6.80 -0.71 -10.14
N THR A 42 7.14 -1.94 -10.54
CA THR A 42 6.29 -2.77 -11.37
C THR A 42 5.61 -3.84 -10.54
N ALA A 43 4.27 -3.80 -10.49
CA ALA A 43 3.43 -4.86 -9.95
C ALA A 43 2.22 -5.08 -10.85
N THR A 44 1.67 -6.29 -10.83
CA THR A 44 0.44 -6.62 -11.55
C THR A 44 -0.75 -5.86 -10.96
N GLY A 45 -1.79 -5.61 -11.77
CA GLY A 45 -3.01 -4.95 -11.33
C GLY A 45 -3.63 -5.64 -10.10
N ALA A 46 -3.70 -6.97 -10.12
CA ALA A 46 -4.22 -7.77 -9.01
C ALA A 46 -3.41 -7.60 -7.71
N THR A 47 -2.09 -7.48 -7.79
CA THR A 47 -1.26 -7.19 -6.60
C THR A 47 -1.53 -5.78 -6.07
N LYS A 48 -1.62 -4.77 -6.96
CA LYS A 48 -1.94 -3.39 -6.55
C LYS A 48 -3.30 -3.32 -5.86
N GLU A 49 -4.30 -4.06 -6.33
CA GLU A 49 -5.62 -4.14 -5.71
C GLU A 49 -5.59 -4.78 -4.32
N LYS A 50 -4.89 -5.92 -4.16
CA LYS A 50 -4.74 -6.57 -2.85
C LYS A 50 -4.08 -5.67 -1.81
N ILE A 51 -3.03 -4.94 -2.22
CA ILE A 51 -2.33 -4.00 -1.34
C ILE A 51 -3.26 -2.85 -0.94
N LYS A 52 -3.98 -2.25 -1.90
CA LYS A 52 -4.96 -1.19 -1.60
C LYS A 52 -6.07 -1.68 -0.67
N ALA A 53 -6.57 -2.90 -0.88
CA ALA A 53 -7.59 -3.50 -0.03
C ALA A 53 -7.08 -3.71 1.41
N ALA A 54 -5.84 -4.19 1.57
CA ALA A 54 -5.21 -4.33 2.88
C ALA A 54 -5.11 -2.98 3.60
N TYR A 55 -4.66 -1.93 2.91
CA TYR A 55 -4.60 -0.60 3.50
C TYR A 55 -5.99 -0.05 3.83
N ALA A 56 -6.97 -0.20 2.93
CA ALA A 56 -8.33 0.26 3.14
C ALA A 56 -8.99 -0.41 4.36
N ALA A 57 -8.73 -1.70 4.59
CA ALA A 57 -9.17 -2.42 5.77
C ALA A 57 -8.60 -1.86 7.09
N HIS A 58 -7.46 -1.16 7.02
CA HIS A 58 -6.81 -0.49 8.14
C HIS A 58 -6.95 1.04 8.09
N ASN A 59 -8.00 1.54 7.41
CA ASN A 59 -8.33 2.97 7.28
C ASN A 59 -7.26 3.82 6.57
N VAL A 60 -6.37 3.20 5.79
CA VAL A 60 -5.40 3.90 4.96
C VAL A 60 -5.84 3.88 3.51
N GLU A 61 -5.99 5.05 2.92
CA GLU A 61 -6.33 5.21 1.51
C GLU A 61 -5.12 5.72 0.73
N ILE A 62 -4.88 5.13 -0.44
CA ILE A 62 -3.81 5.55 -1.35
C ILE A 62 -4.32 6.69 -2.20
N THR A 63 -3.67 7.85 -2.10
CA THR A 63 -3.99 9.03 -2.89
C THR A 63 -2.99 9.16 -4.03
N ASN A 64 -3.48 9.17 -5.26
CA ASN A 64 -2.66 9.42 -6.44
C ASN A 64 -3.44 10.41 -7.33
N GLY A 65 -3.10 11.69 -7.19
CA GLY A 65 -3.59 12.82 -7.98
C GLY A 65 -2.38 13.57 -8.54
N ASP A 66 -2.26 14.87 -8.26
CA ASP A 66 -1.03 15.64 -8.56
C ASP A 66 0.16 15.26 -7.66
N TYR A 67 -0.11 14.52 -6.58
CA TYR A 67 0.90 14.00 -5.65
C TYR A 67 0.59 12.55 -5.30
N THR A 68 1.66 11.78 -5.05
CA THR A 68 1.58 10.39 -4.64
C THR A 68 1.73 10.27 -3.12
N GLY A 69 0.83 9.53 -2.47
CA GLY A 69 0.86 9.43 -1.02
C GLY A 69 -0.18 8.48 -0.44
N ALA A 70 -0.22 8.47 0.88
CA ALA A 70 -1.17 7.70 1.65
C ALA A 70 -1.82 8.58 2.71
N ARG A 71 -3.12 8.42 2.91
CA ARG A 71 -3.92 9.18 3.86
C ARG A 71 -4.55 8.22 4.86
N LEU A 72 -4.23 8.40 6.14
CA LEU A 72 -4.95 7.74 7.23
C LEU A 72 -6.26 8.48 7.47
N LYS A 73 -7.39 7.77 7.36
CA LYS A 73 -8.67 8.24 7.88
C LYS A 73 -8.67 7.99 9.38
N LEU A 74 -8.56 9.07 10.15
CA LEU A 74 -8.86 9.01 11.58
C LEU A 74 -10.35 8.66 11.69
N ALA A 75 -10.66 7.50 12.26
CA ALA A 75 -12.03 7.21 12.68
C ALA A 75 -12.40 8.32 13.68
N LYS A 76 -13.41 9.11 13.32
CA LYS A 76 -14.00 10.06 14.25
C LYS A 76 -14.94 9.22 15.10
N ASP A 77 -14.61 9.08 16.38
CA ASP A 77 -15.52 8.53 17.40
C ASP A 77 -16.88 9.24 17.36
#